data_AF-A0A350PD59-F1
#
_entry.id   AF-A0A350PD59-F1
#
_cell.length_a   1.000
_cell.length_b   1.000
_cell.length_c   1.000
_cell.angle_alpha   90.00
_cell.angle_beta   90.00
_cell.angle_gamma   90.00
#
_symmetry.space_group_name_H-M   'P 1'
#
loop_
_entity.id
_entity.type
_entity.pdbx_description
1 polymer ?
#
loop_
_entity_poly.entity_id
_entity_poly.type
_entity_poly.pdbx_seq_one_letter_code
_entity_poly.pdbx_strand_id
1 'polypeptide(L)'
;DIKFAFNQWTLGEDFCKDVLEITEEQLSDVTFDMLRHLGFSREQITEANDYVCGTMTVEGAPYLKEEHLAVFDCANKCGRTGTRFISARGHIRMMAAA
;
A
#
# COMPACT_ATOMS: atom_id res chain seq x y z
N ASP A 1 3.70 3.57 -0.35
CA ASP A 1 4.04 3.28 1.05
C ASP A 1 4.24 4.61 1.75
N ILE A 2 3.43 4.88 2.77
CA ILE A 2 3.43 6.13 3.55
C ILE A 2 4.78 6.39 4.20
N LYS A 3 5.59 5.36 4.48
CA LYS A 3 6.93 5.54 5.05
C LYS A 3 7.82 6.46 4.20
N PHE A 4 7.59 6.53 2.90
CA PHE A 4 8.32 7.46 2.03
C PHE A 4 7.96 8.92 2.25
N ALA A 5 6.86 9.25 2.92
CA ALA A 5 6.52 10.62 3.31
C ALA A 5 7.09 11.01 4.70
N PHE A 6 7.53 10.04 5.51
CA PHE A 6 8.10 10.27 6.83
C PHE A 6 9.62 10.17 6.78
N ASN A 7 10.26 11.22 6.28
CA ASN A 7 11.72 11.34 6.18
C ASN A 7 12.18 12.78 6.42
N GLN A 8 13.48 12.97 6.66
CA GLN A 8 14.09 14.28 6.92
C GLN A 8 13.89 15.29 5.78
N TRP A 9 13.83 14.86 4.52
CA TRP A 9 13.65 15.77 3.39
C TRP A 9 12.21 16.30 3.29
N THR A 10 11.25 15.55 3.81
CA THR A 10 9.83 15.89 3.79
C THR A 10 9.42 16.67 5.04
N LEU A 11 9.93 16.28 6.21
CA LEU A 11 9.59 16.89 7.50
C LEU A 11 10.55 18.02 7.92
N GLY A 12 11.73 18.09 7.31
CA GLY A 12 12.82 18.97 7.70
C GLY A 12 13.75 18.33 8.72
N GLU A 13 15.06 18.48 8.52
CA GLU A 13 16.08 17.89 9.38
C GLU A 13 16.04 18.45 10.80
N ASP A 14 15.91 19.78 10.94
CA ASP A 14 15.80 20.47 12.23
C ASP A 14 14.60 19.95 13.05
N PHE A 15 13.46 19.74 12.40
CA PHE A 15 12.27 19.18 13.07
C PHE A 15 12.50 17.74 13.53
N CYS A 16 13.14 16.91 12.70
CA CYS A 16 13.47 15.54 13.07
C CYS A 16 14.44 15.46 14.26
N LYS A 17 15.45 16.34 14.32
CA LYS A 17 16.46 16.35 15.38
C LYS A 17 15.95 17.03 16.66
N ASP A 18 15.39 18.23 16.55
CA ASP A 18 15.07 19.09 17.69
C ASP A 18 13.72 18.78 18.34
N VAL A 19 12.76 18.24 17.57
CA VAL A 19 11.39 17.98 18.06
C VAL A 19 11.09 16.50 18.17
N LEU A 20 11.47 15.71 17.16
CA LEU A 20 11.24 14.26 17.18
C LEU A 20 12.38 13.49 17.87
N GLU A 21 13.44 14.18 18.29
CA GLU A 21 14.60 13.61 19.00
C GLU A 21 15.29 12.45 18.25
N ILE A 22 15.29 12.50 16.91
CA ILE A 22 15.91 11.49 16.05
C ILE A 22 17.37 11.87 15.81
N THR A 23 18.30 10.95 16.04
CA THR A 23 19.73 11.23 15.89
C THR A 23 20.15 11.29 14.41
N GLU A 24 21.29 11.93 14.14
CA GLU A 24 21.84 12.01 12.78
C GLU A 24 22.23 10.62 12.23
N GLU A 25 22.69 9.72 13.10
CA GLU A 25 22.97 8.33 12.73
C GLU A 25 21.70 7.58 12.32
N GLN A 26 20.58 7.83 13.00
CA GLN A 26 19.28 7.25 12.62
C GLN A 26 18.76 7.82 11.30
N LEU A 27 18.89 9.13 11.09
CA LEU A 27 18.45 9.77 9.85
C LEU A 27 19.29 9.39 8.62
N SER A 28 20.56 9.06 8.81
CA SER A 28 21.46 8.59 7.75
C SER A 28 21.36 7.09 7.46
N ASP A 29 20.72 6.32 8.35
CA ASP A 29 20.46 4.90 8.14
C ASP A 29 19.29 4.68 7.15
N VAL A 30 19.61 4.13 5.98
CA VAL A 30 18.63 3.80 4.93
C VAL A 30 17.61 2.73 5.35
N THR A 31 17.86 2.03 6.46
CA THR A 31 16.96 1.02 7.02
C THR A 31 16.09 1.54 8.17
N PHE A 32 16.30 2.79 8.60
CA PHE A 32 15.54 3.41 9.68
C PHE A 32 14.05 3.55 9.32
N ASP A 33 13.19 3.09 10.23
CA ASP A 33 11.73 3.22 10.11
C ASP A 33 11.24 4.27 11.12
N MET A 34 11.09 5.50 10.65
CA MET A 34 10.68 6.65 11.47
C MET A 34 9.33 6.43 12.15
N LEU A 35 8.35 5.82 11.46
CA LEU A 35 7.04 5.57 12.04
C LEU A 35 7.12 4.55 13.19
N ARG A 36 7.97 3.54 13.06
CA ARG A 36 8.22 2.58 14.15
C ARG A 36 8.92 3.24 15.34
N HIS A 37 9.87 4.12 15.08
CA HIS A 37 10.54 4.91 16.12
C HIS A 37 9.54 5.79 16.90
N LEU A 38 8.58 6.40 16.21
CA LEU A 38 7.51 7.20 16.81
C LEU A 38 6.44 6.36 17.56
N GLY A 39 6.62 5.03 17.65
CA GLY A 39 5.78 4.15 18.45
C GLY A 39 4.61 3.50 17.70
N PHE A 40 4.50 3.66 16.38
CA PHE A 40 3.44 3.01 15.61
C PHE A 40 3.69 1.51 15.44
N SER A 41 2.64 0.71 15.62
CA SER A 41 2.70 -0.72 15.34
C SER A 41 2.78 -0.99 13.83
N ARG A 42 3.22 -2.18 13.45
CA ARG A 42 3.27 -2.57 12.03
C ARG A 42 1.87 -2.62 11.44
N GLU A 43 0.90 -3.02 12.24
CA GLU A 43 -0.53 -3.09 11.89
C GLU A 43 -1.08 -1.68 11.64
N GLN A 44 -0.79 -0.71 12.51
CA GLN A 44 -1.20 0.69 12.32
C GLN A 44 -0.60 1.31 11.05
N ILE A 45 0.69 1.08 10.80
CA ILE A 45 1.36 1.56 9.57
C ILE A 45 0.73 0.91 8.33
N THR A 46 0.35 -0.36 8.43
CA THR A 46 -0.28 -1.09 7.34
C THR A 46 -1.69 -0.57 7.06
N GLU A 47 -2.49 -0.34 8.11
CA GLU A 47 -3.85 0.20 8.00
C GLU A 47 -3.83 1.61 7.40
N ALA A 48 -2.92 2.48 7.87
CA ALA A 48 -2.74 3.81 7.31
C ALA A 48 -2.28 3.75 5.84
N ASN A 49 -1.41 2.80 5.48
CA ASN A 49 -1.02 2.54 4.10
C ASN A 49 -2.21 2.15 3.23
N ASP A 50 -3.02 1.20 3.68
CA ASP A 50 -4.19 0.71 2.95
C ASP A 50 -5.21 1.83 2.73
N TYR A 51 -5.38 2.73 3.71
CA TYR A 51 -6.27 3.87 3.61
C TYR A 51 -5.75 4.96 2.65
N VAL A 52 -4.48 5.38 2.80
CA VAL A 52 -3.93 6.53 2.07
C VAL A 52 -3.46 6.16 0.66
N CYS A 53 -2.74 5.03 0.53
CA CYS A 53 -2.20 4.57 -0.74
C CYS A 53 -3.15 3.63 -1.49
N GLY A 54 -4.19 3.11 -0.82
CA GLY A 54 -5.13 2.15 -1.38
C GLY A 54 -4.66 0.69 -1.25
N THR A 55 -5.59 -0.25 -1.45
CA THR A 55 -5.39 -1.70 -1.27
C THR A 55 -4.92 -2.43 -2.52
N MET A 56 -4.81 -1.71 -3.65
CA MET A 56 -4.52 -2.25 -4.99
C MET A 56 -5.50 -3.34 -5.46
N THR A 57 -6.71 -3.40 -4.88
CA THR A 57 -7.83 -4.24 -5.32
C THR A 57 -9.15 -3.51 -5.10
N VAL A 58 -10.16 -3.85 -5.89
CA VAL A 58 -11.53 -3.36 -5.70
C VAL A 58 -12.38 -4.32 -4.85
N GLU A 59 -11.85 -5.48 -4.48
CA GLU A 59 -12.50 -6.41 -3.56
C GLU A 59 -12.69 -5.75 -2.18
N GLY A 60 -13.93 -5.71 -1.68
CA GLY A 60 -14.28 -5.03 -0.42
C GLY A 60 -14.31 -3.49 -0.51
N ALA A 61 -14.20 -2.91 -1.71
CA ALA A 61 -14.29 -1.46 -1.87
C ALA A 61 -15.68 -0.94 -1.42
N PRO A 62 -15.73 0.16 -0.65
CA PRO A 62 -17.01 0.73 -0.24
C PRO A 62 -17.80 1.13 -1.48
N TYR A 63 -19.10 0.89 -1.46
CA TYR A 63 -20.06 1.21 -2.53
C TYR A 63 -19.97 0.36 -3.82
N LEU A 64 -18.98 -0.53 -3.96
CA LEU A 64 -18.99 -1.52 -5.04
C LEU A 64 -19.81 -2.73 -4.62
N LYS A 65 -20.78 -3.12 -5.45
CA LYS A 65 -21.53 -4.34 -5.22
C LYS A 65 -20.72 -5.55 -5.67
N GLU A 66 -20.79 -6.62 -4.89
CA GLU A 66 -20.11 -7.89 -5.17
C GLU A 66 -20.48 -8.47 -6.53
N GLU A 67 -21.72 -8.29 -6.98
CA GLU A 67 -22.20 -8.72 -8.29
C GLU A 67 -21.46 -8.04 -9.46
N HIS A 68 -20.88 -6.86 -9.25
CA HIS A 68 -20.12 -6.13 -10.26
C HIS A 68 -18.63 -6.50 -10.29
N LEU A 69 -18.10 -7.21 -9.29
CA LEU A 69 -16.67 -7.50 -9.19
C LEU A 69 -16.10 -8.18 -10.45
N ALA A 70 -16.89 -9.07 -11.07
CA ALA A 70 -16.47 -9.79 -12.28
C ALA A 70 -16.12 -8.89 -13.46
N VAL A 71 -16.64 -7.66 -13.51
CA VAL A 71 -16.31 -6.67 -14.56
C VAL A 71 -14.88 -6.15 -14.40
N PHE A 72 -14.34 -6.18 -13.18
CA PHE A 72 -13.03 -5.66 -12.82
C PHE A 72 -11.97 -6.76 -12.59
N ASP A 73 -12.30 -8.03 -12.86
CA ASP A 73 -11.35 -9.13 -12.71
C ASP A 73 -10.17 -8.96 -13.68
N CYS A 74 -8.95 -9.00 -13.15
CA CYS A 74 -7.70 -8.89 -13.93
C CYS A 74 -7.17 -10.27 -14.35
N ALA A 75 -6.12 -10.29 -15.16
CA ALA A 75 -5.43 -11.53 -15.56
C ALA A 75 -4.76 -12.27 -14.38
N ASN A 76 -4.47 -11.57 -13.29
CA ASN A 76 -3.87 -12.09 -12.06
C ASN A 76 -4.61 -11.52 -10.84
N LYS A 77 -4.34 -12.11 -9.67
CA LYS A 77 -4.79 -11.56 -8.39
C LYS A 77 -4.20 -10.17 -8.17
N CYS A 78 -5.03 -9.23 -7.74
CA CYS A 78 -4.65 -7.84 -7.53
C CYS A 78 -4.51 -7.51 -6.04
N GLY A 79 -3.53 -6.69 -5.71
CA GLY A 79 -3.25 -6.28 -4.33
C GLY A 79 -2.86 -7.43 -3.40
N ARG A 80 -2.74 -7.11 -2.11
CA ARG A 80 -2.31 -8.09 -1.10
C ARG A 80 -3.43 -9.06 -0.71
N THR A 81 -4.67 -8.60 -0.75
CA THR A 81 -5.85 -9.33 -0.26
C THR A 81 -6.75 -9.84 -1.38
N GLY A 82 -6.53 -9.44 -2.63
CA GLY A 82 -7.37 -9.85 -3.75
C GLY A 82 -7.25 -11.33 -4.07
N THR A 83 -8.38 -11.96 -4.33
CA THR A 83 -8.51 -13.39 -4.57
C THR A 83 -8.99 -13.71 -5.97
N ARG A 84 -9.66 -12.75 -6.63
CA ARG A 84 -10.30 -12.93 -7.93
C ARG A 84 -9.35 -12.66 -9.10
N PHE A 85 -9.58 -13.36 -10.20
CA PHE A 85 -8.87 -13.20 -11.46
C PHE A 85 -9.61 -13.97 -12.58
N ILE A 86 -9.36 -13.60 -13.83
CA ILE A 86 -9.90 -14.30 -15.00
C ILE A 86 -9.20 -15.65 -15.14
N SER A 87 -9.98 -16.73 -15.23
CA SER A 87 -9.42 -18.07 -15.47
C SER A 87 -8.66 -18.14 -16.80
N ALA A 88 -7.62 -18.98 -16.89
CA ALA A 88 -6.86 -19.17 -18.14
C ALA A 88 -7.75 -19.55 -19.34
N ARG A 89 -8.81 -20.35 -19.12
CA ARG A 89 -9.79 -20.68 -20.17
C ARG A 89 -10.57 -19.47 -20.65
N GLY A 90 -10.84 -18.50 -19.78
CA GLY A 90 -11.47 -17.23 -20.13
C GLY A 90 -10.62 -16.44 -21.13
N HIS A 91 -9.30 -16.34 -20.88
CA HIS A 91 -8.36 -15.70 -21.81
C HIS A 91 -8.32 -16.40 -23.17
N ILE A 92 -8.27 -17.74 -23.20
CA ILE A 92 -8.26 -18.50 -24.46
C ILE A 92 -9.53 -18.23 -25.28
N ARG A 93 -10.71 -18.20 -24.63
CA ARG A 93 -11.98 -17.92 -25.31
C ARG A 93 -12.03 -16.49 -25.86
N MET A 94 -11.52 -15.51 -25.12
CA MET A 94 -11.44 -14.13 -25.58
C MET A 94 -10.53 -14.00 -26.81
N MET A 95 -9.35 -14.62 -26.80
CA MET A 95 -8.43 -14.64 -27.94
C MET A 95 -9.00 -15.36 -29.16
N ALA A 96 -9.75 -16.44 -28.96
CA ALA A 96 -10.36 -17.21 -30.06
C ALA A 96 -11.56 -16.51 -30.72
N ALA A 97 -12.13 -15.49 -30.08
CA ALA A 97 -13.25 -14.72 -30.59
C ALA A 97 -12.83 -13.45 -31.36
N ALA A 98 -11.55 -13.08 -31.30
CA ALA A 98 -10.94 -11.96 -32.02
C ALA A 98 -10.50 -12.38 -33.44
#